data_AF-A0A841HKY9-F1
#
_entry.id   AF-A0A841HKY9-F1
#
_cell.length_a   1.000
_cell.length_b   1.000
_cell.length_c   1.000
_cell.angle_alpha   90.00
_cell.angle_beta   90.00
_cell.angle_gamma   90.00
#
_symmetry.space_group_name_H-M   'P 1'
#
loop_
_entity.id
_entity.type
_entity.pdbx_description
1 polymer ?
#
loop_
_entity_poly.entity_id
_entity_poly.type
_entity_poly.pdbx_seq_one_letter_code
_entity_poly.pdbx_strand_id
1 'polypeptide(L)'
;MPQNAYSNESTYGKGWSCDRGYRETPDACIRVNTPANGFLTYRGDDWQCDRGFKRSGDECVPVTIPAGAYLDSAGTGWKCERGMRVKGASCIALELPQNAHIDHSGHDWACDEGFRKGSAGCEPAKD
;
A
#
# COMPACT_ATOMS: atom_id res chain seq x y z
N MET A 1 20.93 -32.03 -5.67
CA MET A 1 19.98 -30.93 -5.85
C MET A 1 18.60 -31.44 -5.46
N PRO A 2 17.87 -30.77 -4.56
CA PRO A 2 16.54 -31.22 -4.15
C PRO A 2 15.54 -31.13 -5.31
N GLN A 3 14.36 -31.76 -5.14
CA GLN A 3 13.26 -31.61 -6.09
C GLN A 3 12.81 -30.14 -6.17
N ASN A 4 12.36 -29.70 -7.35
CA ASN A 4 11.89 -28.34 -7.63
C ASN A 4 12.98 -27.27 -7.47
N ALA A 5 14.19 -27.57 -7.93
CA ALA A 5 15.33 -26.68 -7.90
C ALA A 5 16.14 -26.80 -9.18
N TYR A 6 16.84 -25.73 -9.54
CA TYR A 6 17.76 -25.66 -10.66
C TYR A 6 19.17 -25.25 -10.21
N SER A 7 20.18 -25.68 -10.94
CA SER A 7 21.57 -25.29 -10.69
C SER A 7 21.75 -23.81 -10.96
N ASN A 8 22.39 -23.09 -10.05
CA ASN A 8 22.80 -21.71 -10.30
C ASN A 8 24.33 -21.64 -10.40
N GLU A 9 24.85 -20.62 -11.09
CA GLU A 9 26.29 -20.44 -11.26
C GLU A 9 26.96 -19.79 -10.04
N SER A 10 26.32 -19.81 -8.88
CA SER A 10 26.84 -19.15 -7.68
C SER A 10 28.02 -19.93 -7.13
N THR A 11 29.18 -19.26 -7.03
CA THR A 11 30.38 -19.78 -6.35
C THR A 11 30.28 -19.72 -4.83
N TYR A 12 29.25 -19.04 -4.30
CA TYR A 12 28.93 -18.92 -2.89
C TYR A 12 27.54 -19.51 -2.59
N GLY A 13 27.38 -20.26 -1.51
CA GLY A 13 26.10 -20.89 -1.13
C GLY A 13 25.96 -22.34 -1.63
N LYS A 14 24.71 -22.82 -1.78
CA LYS A 14 24.43 -24.24 -2.05
C LYS A 14 24.56 -24.69 -3.52
N GLY A 15 24.80 -23.75 -4.44
CA GLY A 15 24.92 -24.04 -5.89
C GLY A 15 23.59 -24.37 -6.59
N TRP A 16 22.46 -24.14 -5.94
CA TRP A 16 21.13 -24.32 -6.51
C TRP A 16 20.15 -23.27 -5.98
N SER A 17 19.08 -23.03 -6.74
CA SER A 17 17.96 -22.17 -6.40
C SER A 17 16.65 -22.92 -6.63
N CYS A 18 15.62 -22.63 -5.84
CA CYS A 18 14.31 -23.24 -6.06
C CYS A 18 13.67 -22.75 -7.36
N ASP A 19 12.94 -23.64 -8.02
CA ASP A 19 12.09 -23.28 -9.15
C ASP A 19 11.08 -22.21 -8.74
N ARG A 20 10.67 -21.37 -9.69
CA ARG A 20 9.63 -20.38 -9.45
C ARG A 20 8.35 -21.06 -8.93
N GLY A 21 7.78 -20.53 -7.85
CA GLY A 21 6.65 -21.13 -7.15
C GLY A 21 7.06 -22.05 -5.99
N TYR A 22 8.35 -22.11 -5.67
CA TYR A 22 8.88 -22.83 -4.53
C TYR A 22 9.79 -21.93 -3.69
N ARG A 23 9.69 -22.08 -2.37
CA ARG A 23 10.50 -21.37 -1.38
C ARG A 23 11.59 -22.28 -0.84
N GLU A 24 12.77 -21.71 -0.65
CA GLU A 24 13.89 -22.42 -0.06
C GLU A 24 13.66 -22.71 1.44
N THR A 25 14.01 -23.93 1.82
CA THR A 25 14.22 -24.37 3.20
C THR A 25 15.63 -24.96 3.29
N PRO A 26 16.15 -25.29 4.50
CA PRO A 26 17.51 -25.85 4.63
C PRO A 26 17.81 -27.00 3.66
N ASP A 27 16.87 -27.93 3.48
CA ASP A 27 17.10 -29.17 2.72
C ASP A 27 16.15 -29.40 1.54
N ALA A 28 15.21 -28.47 1.27
CA ALA A 28 14.19 -28.65 0.24
C ALA A 28 13.67 -27.35 -0.37
N CYS A 29 12.98 -27.48 -1.50
CA CYS A 29 12.15 -26.45 -2.11
C CYS A 29 10.68 -26.79 -1.86
N ILE A 30 10.01 -26.01 -1.01
CA ILE A 30 8.61 -26.23 -0.66
C ILE A 30 7.70 -25.37 -1.54
N ARG A 31 6.58 -25.93 -1.99
CA ARG A 31 5.63 -25.20 -2.84
C ARG A 31 5.09 -23.96 -2.11
N VAL A 32 5.08 -22.83 -2.80
CA VAL A 32 4.35 -21.63 -2.38
C VAL A 32 2.88 -21.85 -2.72
N ASN A 33 2.04 -21.95 -1.70
CA ASN A 33 0.59 -22.06 -1.89
C ASN A 33 0.02 -20.66 -2.12
N THR A 34 -0.23 -20.31 -3.38
CA THR A 34 -0.87 -19.03 -3.75
C THR A 34 -2.39 -19.14 -3.58
N PRO A 35 -3.02 -18.30 -2.74
CA PRO A 35 -4.47 -18.33 -2.55
C PRO A 35 -5.23 -17.71 -3.74
N ALA A 36 -6.56 -17.82 -3.71
CA ALA A 36 -7.42 -17.06 -4.63
C ALA A 36 -7.17 -15.55 -4.49
N ASN A 37 -7.18 -14.81 -5.60
CA ASN A 37 -6.81 -13.39 -5.69
C ASN A 37 -5.37 -13.09 -5.26
N GLY A 38 -4.49 -14.09 -5.37
CA GLY A 38 -3.06 -13.95 -5.12
C GLY A 38 -2.24 -14.34 -6.34
N PHE A 39 -1.02 -13.83 -6.40
CA PHE A 39 -0.03 -14.17 -7.41
C PHE A 39 1.37 -14.23 -6.82
N LEU A 40 2.24 -15.04 -7.45
CA LEU A 40 3.64 -15.16 -7.04
C LEU A 40 4.36 -13.81 -7.18
N THR A 41 5.19 -13.46 -6.20
CA THR A 41 6.09 -12.30 -6.29
C THR A 41 7.05 -12.44 -7.48
N TYR A 42 7.76 -11.38 -7.84
CA TYR A 42 8.76 -11.44 -8.92
C TYR A 42 9.81 -12.54 -8.69
N ARG A 43 10.28 -12.71 -7.45
CA ARG A 43 11.20 -13.81 -7.08
C ARG A 43 10.50 -15.18 -7.14
N GLY A 44 9.23 -15.23 -6.78
CA GLY A 44 8.41 -16.45 -6.87
C GLY A 44 8.58 -17.42 -5.71
N ASP A 45 9.23 -16.98 -4.65
CA ASP A 45 9.41 -17.65 -3.36
C ASP A 45 8.38 -17.20 -2.31
N ASP A 46 7.51 -16.24 -2.66
CA ASP A 46 6.35 -15.80 -1.88
C ASP A 46 5.23 -15.37 -2.83
N TRP A 47 4.09 -14.96 -2.28
CA TRP A 47 2.95 -14.42 -3.00
C TRP A 47 2.52 -13.06 -2.45
N GLN A 48 1.81 -12.32 -3.29
CA GLN A 48 1.13 -11.07 -2.94
C GLN A 48 -0.30 -11.08 -3.50
N CYS A 49 -1.16 -10.22 -2.95
CA CYS A 49 -2.54 -10.15 -3.40
C CYS A 49 -2.70 -9.31 -4.67
N ASP A 50 -3.66 -9.70 -5.49
CA ASP A 50 -4.13 -8.88 -6.60
C ASP A 50 -4.59 -7.51 -6.11
N ARG A 51 -4.49 -6.52 -7.00
CA ARG A 51 -4.96 -5.16 -6.72
C ARG A 51 -6.45 -5.20 -6.32
N GLY A 52 -6.78 -4.62 -5.17
CA GLY A 52 -8.12 -4.64 -4.57
C GLY A 52 -8.26 -5.66 -3.44
N PHE A 53 -7.21 -6.45 -3.17
CA PHE A 53 -7.16 -7.43 -2.09
C PHE A 53 -5.97 -7.16 -1.17
N LYS A 54 -6.07 -7.63 0.07
CA LYS A 54 -4.99 -7.53 1.07
C LYS A 54 -4.78 -8.87 1.76
N ARG A 55 -3.55 -9.10 2.21
CA ARG A 55 -3.15 -10.32 2.91
C ARG A 55 -3.83 -10.39 4.28
N SER A 56 -4.53 -11.49 4.53
CA SER A 56 -5.09 -11.85 5.84
C SER A 56 -4.79 -13.32 6.11
N GLY A 57 -3.74 -13.57 6.91
CA GLY A 57 -3.19 -14.92 7.06
C GLY A 57 -2.71 -15.48 5.72
N ASP A 58 -3.25 -16.65 5.37
CA ASP A 58 -2.96 -17.37 4.12
C ASP A 58 -3.95 -17.05 2.98
N GLU A 59 -4.73 -15.98 3.12
CA GLU A 59 -5.74 -15.57 2.14
C GLU A 59 -5.54 -14.13 1.66
N CYS A 60 -6.10 -13.86 0.47
CA CYS A 60 -6.29 -12.51 -0.03
C CYS A 60 -7.76 -12.13 0.10
N VAL A 61 -8.05 -11.21 1.04
CA VAL A 61 -9.40 -10.72 1.30
C VAL A 61 -9.61 -9.36 0.63
N PRO A 62 -10.83 -9.04 0.16
CA PRO A 62 -11.11 -7.76 -0.46
C PRO A 62 -10.77 -6.56 0.44
N VAL A 63 -10.25 -5.49 -0.15
CA VAL A 63 -10.10 -4.21 0.53
C VAL A 63 -11.47 -3.53 0.59
N THR A 64 -11.98 -3.32 1.80
CA THR A 64 -13.18 -2.50 2.01
C THR A 64 -12.83 -1.03 1.81
N ILE A 65 -13.36 -0.41 0.75
CA ILE A 65 -13.18 1.00 0.43
C ILE A 65 -14.40 1.77 0.94
N PRO A 66 -14.25 2.70 1.92
CA PRO A 66 -15.38 3.50 2.40
C PRO A 66 -15.81 4.56 1.37
N ALA A 67 -16.97 5.17 1.58
CA ALA A 67 -17.42 6.29 0.77
C ALA A 67 -16.41 7.45 0.83
N GLY A 68 -16.13 8.07 -0.32
CA GLY A 68 -15.13 9.15 -0.43
C GLY A 68 -13.69 8.66 -0.31
N ALA A 69 -13.43 7.39 -0.63
CA ALA A 69 -12.09 6.83 -0.73
C ALA A 69 -11.90 6.09 -2.05
N TYR A 70 -10.63 5.92 -2.42
CA TYR A 70 -10.19 5.14 -3.58
C TYR A 70 -9.04 4.22 -3.20
N LEU A 71 -8.81 3.19 -4.00
CA LEU A 71 -7.73 2.23 -3.77
C LEU A 71 -6.36 2.90 -3.93
N ASP A 72 -5.45 2.67 -2.98
CA ASP A 72 -4.11 3.26 -3.05
C ASP A 72 -3.26 2.72 -4.22
N SER A 73 -2.08 3.28 -4.42
CA SER A 73 -1.18 2.85 -5.50
C SER A 73 -0.67 1.42 -5.33
N ALA A 74 -0.48 0.96 -4.09
CA ALA A 74 -0.10 -0.42 -3.79
C ALA A 74 -1.22 -1.42 -4.10
N GLY A 75 -2.47 -0.97 -4.06
CA GLY A 75 -3.65 -1.80 -4.34
C GLY A 75 -4.13 -2.62 -3.15
N THR A 76 -3.49 -2.50 -1.99
CA THR A 76 -3.78 -3.29 -0.78
C THR A 76 -4.42 -2.46 0.33
N GLY A 77 -4.58 -1.16 0.10
CA GLY A 77 -5.20 -0.20 1.02
C GLY A 77 -6.00 0.85 0.26
N TRP A 78 -6.41 1.91 0.95
CA TRP A 78 -7.20 2.99 0.37
C TRP A 78 -6.70 4.35 0.87
N LYS A 79 -7.00 5.39 0.09
CA LYS A 79 -6.80 6.80 0.44
C LYS A 79 -8.12 7.54 0.31
N CYS A 80 -8.29 8.60 1.09
CA CYS A 80 -9.45 9.46 0.91
C CYS A 80 -9.35 10.23 -0.39
N GLU A 81 -10.49 10.61 -0.98
CA GLU A 81 -10.53 11.56 -2.08
C GLU A 81 -9.92 12.91 -1.65
N ARG A 82 -9.44 13.68 -2.64
CA ARG A 82 -8.90 15.03 -2.39
C ARG A 82 -9.99 15.90 -1.74
N GLY A 83 -9.63 16.62 -0.67
CA GLY A 83 -10.56 17.39 0.15
C GLY A 83 -11.17 16.61 1.30
N MET A 84 -10.71 15.38 1.54
CA MET A 84 -11.13 14.54 2.65
C MET A 84 -9.93 13.99 3.42
N ARG A 85 -10.15 13.66 4.68
CA ARG A 85 -9.15 13.05 5.58
C ARG A 85 -9.68 11.81 6.28
N VAL A 86 -8.76 10.96 6.72
CA VAL A 86 -9.07 9.75 7.48
C VAL A 86 -9.60 10.12 8.87
N LYS A 87 -10.73 9.52 9.26
CA LYS A 87 -11.24 9.49 10.63
C LYS A 87 -11.75 8.07 10.93
N GLY A 88 -10.96 7.30 11.65
CA GLY A 88 -11.25 5.88 11.90
C GLY A 88 -11.21 5.09 10.58
N ALA A 89 -12.29 4.35 10.30
CA ALA A 89 -12.45 3.55 9.07
C ALA A 89 -13.22 4.30 7.95
N SER A 90 -13.24 5.64 7.98
CA SER A 90 -14.01 6.45 7.03
C SER A 90 -13.23 7.68 6.59
N CYS A 91 -13.65 8.24 5.45
CA CYS A 91 -13.21 9.53 4.98
C CYS A 91 -14.26 10.58 5.34
N ILE A 92 -13.80 11.70 5.89
CA ILE A 92 -14.64 12.86 6.17
C ILE A 92 -14.12 14.06 5.38
N ALA A 93 -15.03 14.91 4.90
CA ALA A 93 -14.66 16.16 4.23
C ALA A 93 -13.85 17.06 5.16
N LEU A 94 -12.90 17.79 4.58
CA LEU A 94 -12.19 18.86 5.25
C LEU A 94 -13.11 20.06 5.41
N GLU A 95 -13.17 20.60 6.62
CA GLU A 95 -13.80 21.89 6.89
C GLU A 95 -12.73 22.97 6.67
N LEU A 96 -12.90 23.76 5.62
CA LEU A 96 -11.96 24.83 5.29
C LEU A 96 -12.46 26.14 5.92
N PRO A 97 -11.60 26.85 6.69
CA PRO A 97 -11.93 28.20 7.11
C PRO A 97 -11.97 29.14 5.88
N GLN A 98 -12.50 30.34 6.07
CA GLN A 98 -12.42 31.38 5.04
C GLN A 98 -10.95 31.69 4.71
N ASN A 99 -10.65 31.95 3.43
CA ASN A 99 -9.31 32.24 2.91
C ASN A 99 -8.34 31.04 3.04
N ALA A 100 -8.85 29.83 2.82
CA ALA A 100 -8.06 28.61 2.76
C ALA A 100 -8.41 27.78 1.52
N HIS A 101 -7.44 26.99 1.08
CA HIS A 101 -7.59 26.02 0.01
C HIS A 101 -7.05 24.66 0.45
N ILE A 102 -7.48 23.61 -0.25
CA ILE A 102 -6.91 22.26 -0.06
C ILE A 102 -5.44 22.30 -0.46
N ASP A 103 -4.56 21.85 0.41
CA ASP A 103 -3.12 21.91 0.20
C ASP A 103 -2.65 20.94 -0.91
N HIS A 104 -1.34 20.90 -1.15
CA HIS A 104 -0.77 20.00 -2.15
C HIS A 104 -1.01 18.51 -1.82
N SER A 105 -1.01 18.14 -0.53
CA SER A 105 -1.27 16.75 -0.12
C SER A 105 -2.68 16.29 -0.48
N GLY A 106 -3.64 17.22 -0.52
CA GLY A 106 -5.04 16.91 -0.78
C GLY A 106 -5.81 16.45 0.45
N HIS A 107 -5.16 16.32 1.60
CA HIS A 107 -5.73 15.79 2.84
C HIS A 107 -5.62 16.76 4.02
N ASP A 108 -5.11 17.97 3.77
CA ASP A 108 -5.13 19.10 4.70
C ASP A 108 -5.42 20.40 3.93
N TRP A 109 -5.43 21.53 4.63
CA TRP A 109 -5.62 22.85 4.05
C TRP A 109 -4.48 23.80 4.42
N ALA A 110 -4.24 24.75 3.51
CA ALA A 110 -3.34 25.86 3.68
C ALA A 110 -4.10 27.17 3.52
N CYS A 111 -3.58 28.24 4.11
CA CYS A 111 -4.14 29.57 3.89
C CYS A 111 -3.82 30.04 2.47
N ASP A 112 -4.75 30.79 1.89
CA ASP A 112 -4.54 31.48 0.62
C ASP A 112 -3.38 32.48 0.73
N GLU A 113 -2.85 32.91 -0.42
CA GLU A 113 -1.80 33.91 -0.47
C GLU A 113 -2.22 35.19 0.26
N GLY A 114 -1.32 35.75 1.09
CA GLY A 114 -1.61 36.89 1.95
C GLY A 114 -2.28 36.55 3.27
N PHE A 115 -2.54 35.27 3.57
CA PHE A 115 -3.10 34.81 4.85
C PHE A 115 -2.17 33.82 5.57
N ARG A 116 -2.29 33.75 6.89
CA ARG A 116 -1.53 32.82 7.75
C ARG A 116 -2.42 32.15 8.78
N LYS A 117 -2.04 30.95 9.25
CA LYS A 117 -2.76 30.22 10.30
C LYS A 117 -2.81 31.04 11.59
N GLY A 118 -4.02 31.34 12.04
CA GLY A 118 -4.36 32.00 13.30
C GLY A 118 -5.20 31.10 14.20
N SER A 119 -5.75 31.66 15.28
CA SER A 119 -6.53 30.87 16.25
C SER A 119 -7.92 30.49 15.74
N ALA A 120 -8.48 31.27 14.81
CA ALA A 120 -9.82 31.08 14.26
C ALA A 120 -9.82 30.60 12.79
N GLY A 121 -8.66 30.34 12.19
CA GLY A 121 -8.54 29.97 10.78
C GLY A 121 -7.42 30.73 10.07
N CYS A 122 -7.70 31.26 8.88
CA CYS A 122 -6.74 32.06 8.11
C CYS A 122 -6.98 33.55 8.33
N GLU A 123 -5.97 34.23 8.88
CA GLU A 123 -5.98 35.66 9.17
C GLU A 123 -5.02 36.39 8.22
N PRO A 124 -5.28 37.64 7.84
CA PRO A 124 -4.35 38.42 7.03
C PRO A 124 -2.93 38.41 7.61
N ALA A 125 -1.95 38.14 6.75
CA ALA A 125 -0.55 38.32 7.10
C ALA A 125 -0.32 39.80 7.40
N LYS A 126 0.38 40.09 8.50
CA LYS A 126 0.84 41.45 8.78
C LYS A 126 2.15 41.63 8.02
N ASP A 127 2.28 42.77 7.33
CA ASP A 127 3.51 43.19 6.67
C ASP A 127 4.72 43.21 7.63
#